data_AF-A0A841K9X3-F1
#
_entry.id   AF-A0A841K9X3-F1
#
_cell.length_a   1.000
_cell.length_b   1.000
_cell.length_c   1.000
_cell.angle_alpha   90.00
_cell.angle_beta   90.00
_cell.angle_gamma   90.00
#
_symmetry.space_group_name_H-M   'P 1'
#
loop_
_entity.id
_entity.type
_entity.pdbx_description
1 polymer ?
#
loop_
_entity_poly.entity_id
_entity_poly.type
_entity_poly.pdbx_seq_one_letter_code
_entity_poly.pdbx_strand_id
1 'polypeptide(L)'
;MSRSKHTEAAIIAALKQVEAGRKVEDVAREQGVSKHTVYAWKAKYGGMDVSEAEEVKHLRDENARLKKFVADLSLDKDMLQSVIKKLPRLVARRAEVRRLLEEFRASERRVCGLMDVPRITYRYQSCRDDGELRERLLELARERPRFGYRRLHILLQREAVTVNHKKVQRVYRELGLTVKRTRRKRLERLLRPRPVLTAPGQEWSIDFASDVTAGSQRIRVLSAIDSLPSRAWPWK
;
A
#
# COMPACT_ATOMS: atom_id res chain seq x y z
N MET A 1 12.19 43.53 -2.56
CA MET A 1 12.32 44.82 -1.85
C MET A 1 13.64 45.44 -2.26
N SER A 2 13.65 46.71 -2.68
CA SER A 2 14.89 47.43 -2.99
C SER A 2 15.76 47.50 -1.73
N ARG A 3 17.07 47.27 -1.86
CA ARG A 3 18.00 47.45 -0.74
C ARG A 3 17.96 48.91 -0.28
N SER A 4 17.90 49.11 1.03
CA SER A 4 18.10 50.42 1.65
C SER A 4 19.42 51.02 1.17
N LYS A 5 19.42 52.30 0.79
CA LYS A 5 20.65 53.03 0.41
C LYS A 5 21.58 53.29 1.61
N HIS A 6 21.07 53.23 2.84
CA HIS A 6 21.83 53.47 4.06
C HIS A 6 21.98 52.18 4.87
N THR A 7 23.21 51.93 5.35
CA THR A 7 23.50 50.84 6.29
C THR A 7 23.02 51.21 7.69
N GLU A 8 22.71 50.21 8.51
CA GLU A 8 22.26 50.43 9.90
C GLU A 8 23.31 51.17 10.72
N ALA A 9 24.60 50.86 10.51
CA ALA A 9 25.72 51.59 11.09
C ALA A 9 25.73 53.09 10.69
N ALA A 10 25.46 53.42 9.42
CA ALA A 10 25.41 54.81 8.96
C ALA A 10 24.22 55.58 9.57
N ILE A 11 23.08 54.90 9.73
CA ILE A 11 21.88 55.46 10.37
C ILE A 11 22.15 55.76 11.85
N ILE A 12 22.76 54.82 12.58
CA ILE A 12 23.06 54.97 14.01
C ILE A 12 24.15 56.05 14.23
N ALA A 13 25.15 56.12 13.36
CA ALA A 13 26.16 57.18 13.40
C ALA A 13 25.53 58.58 13.20
N ALA A 14 24.60 58.73 12.26
CA ALA A 14 23.86 59.97 12.06
C ALA A 14 22.98 60.33 13.26
N LEU A 15 22.35 59.35 13.91
CA LEU A 15 21.56 59.57 15.13
C LEU A 15 22.43 59.99 16.32
N LYS A 16 23.62 59.40 16.49
CA LYS A 16 24.59 59.81 17.52
C LYS A 16 25.05 61.26 17.34
N GLN A 17 25.20 61.74 16.09
CA GLN A 17 25.51 63.16 15.83
C GLN A 17 24.37 64.10 16.25
N VAL A 18 23.12 63.68 16.08
CA VAL A 18 21.94 64.43 16.55
C VAL A 18 21.84 64.41 18.08
N GLU A 19 22.12 63.27 18.72
CA GLU A 19 22.16 63.13 20.18
C GLU A 19 23.30 63.94 20.82
N ALA A 20 24.43 64.09 20.12
CA ALA A 20 25.53 64.98 20.51
C ALA A 20 25.23 66.48 20.33
N GLY A 21 24.00 66.84 19.92
CA GLY A 21 23.53 68.24 19.88
C GLY A 21 23.55 68.92 18.51
N ARG A 22 23.88 68.21 17.41
CA ARG A 22 23.76 68.80 16.06
C ARG A 22 22.30 68.98 15.64
N LYS A 23 22.02 70.02 14.83
CA LYS A 23 20.68 70.22 14.25
C LYS A 23 20.34 69.10 13.27
N VAL A 24 19.12 68.58 13.40
CA VAL A 24 18.58 67.49 12.56
C VAL A 24 18.59 67.86 11.06
N GLU A 25 18.43 69.14 10.74
CA GLU A 25 18.41 69.65 9.35
C GLU A 25 19.77 69.52 8.66
N ASP A 26 20.86 69.74 9.40
CA ASP A 26 22.21 69.68 8.85
C ASP A 26 22.64 68.23 8.64
N VAL A 27 22.34 67.35 9.61
CA VAL A 27 22.57 65.91 9.49
C VAL A 27 21.75 65.29 8.34
N ALA A 28 20.50 65.73 8.15
CA ALA A 28 19.67 65.29 7.03
C ALA A 28 20.28 65.69 5.67
N ARG A 29 20.83 66.91 5.56
CA ARG A 29 21.49 67.41 4.35
C ARG A 29 22.78 66.65 4.04
N GLU A 30 23.62 66.38 5.05
CA GLU A 30 24.88 65.62 4.91
C GLU A 30 24.63 64.16 4.48
N GLN A 31 23.59 63.54 5.04
CA GLN A 31 23.23 62.15 4.73
C GLN A 31 22.38 62.03 3.45
N GLY A 32 22.02 63.13 2.79
CA GLY A 32 21.22 63.12 1.57
C GLY A 32 19.78 62.60 1.76
N VAL A 33 19.20 62.81 2.94
CA VAL A 33 17.85 62.34 3.31
C VAL A 33 16.98 63.48 3.83
N SER A 34 15.66 63.26 3.88
CA SER A 34 14.73 64.25 4.44
C SER A 34 14.80 64.28 5.96
N LYS A 35 14.47 65.43 6.58
CA LYS A 35 14.33 65.58 8.04
C LYS A 35 13.37 64.54 8.64
N HIS A 36 12.29 64.21 7.92
CA HIS A 36 11.32 63.20 8.30
C HIS A 36 11.94 61.79 8.38
N THR A 37 12.86 61.47 7.47
CA THR A 37 13.60 60.20 7.48
C THR A 37 14.47 60.06 8.73
N VAL A 38 15.10 61.15 9.19
CA VAL A 38 15.91 61.15 10.41
C VAL A 38 15.05 60.93 11.67
N TYR A 39 13.86 61.54 11.74
CA TYR A 39 12.92 61.24 12.83
C TYR A 39 12.41 59.79 12.79
N ALA A 40 12.14 59.25 11.59
CA ALA A 40 11.76 57.84 11.43
C ALA A 40 12.90 56.89 11.83
N TRP A 41 14.16 57.25 11.56
CA TRP A 41 15.32 56.51 12.05
C TRP A 41 15.42 56.57 13.58
N LYS A 42 15.21 57.74 14.19
CA LYS A 42 15.22 57.90 15.65
C LYS A 42 14.17 57.05 16.34
N ALA A 43 12.97 56.93 15.76
CA ALA A 43 11.93 56.05 16.30
C ALA A 43 12.29 54.55 16.25
N LYS A 44 13.15 54.14 15.32
CA LYS A 44 13.47 52.72 15.06
C LYS A 44 14.82 52.28 15.64
N TYR A 45 15.78 53.19 15.74
CA TYR A 45 17.17 52.94 16.14
C TYR A 45 17.67 53.89 17.25
N GLY A 46 16.82 54.80 17.76
CA GLY A 46 17.21 55.72 18.82
C GLY A 46 17.54 54.99 20.11
N GLY A 47 18.65 55.36 20.75
CA GLY A 47 19.14 54.71 21.97
C GLY A 47 19.75 53.31 21.77
N MET A 48 19.86 52.80 20.54
CA MET A 48 20.54 51.54 20.23
C MET A 48 21.99 51.79 19.82
N ASP A 49 22.91 50.94 20.30
CA ASP A 49 24.27 50.89 19.75
C ASP A 49 24.32 50.10 18.43
N VAL A 50 25.38 50.30 17.65
CA VAL A 50 25.58 49.60 16.37
C VAL A 50 25.64 48.08 16.58
N SER A 51 26.28 47.62 17.65
CA SER A 51 26.37 46.21 18.04
C SER A 51 25.01 45.61 18.37
N GLU A 52 24.18 46.31 19.15
CA GLU A 52 22.84 45.88 19.52
C GLU A 52 21.91 45.77 18.30
N ALA A 53 22.00 46.73 17.37
CA ALA A 53 21.22 46.70 16.14
C ALA A 53 21.61 45.52 15.22
N GLU A 54 22.90 45.20 15.14
CA GLU A 54 23.40 44.04 14.41
C GLU A 54 22.96 42.71 15.06
N GLU A 55 23.02 42.62 16.39
CA GLU A 55 22.56 41.45 17.15
C GLU A 55 21.06 41.20 16.98
N VAL A 56 20.23 42.24 17.12
CA VAL A 56 18.78 42.13 16.93
C VAL A 56 18.45 41.65 15.51
N LYS A 57 19.19 42.09 14.51
CA LYS A 57 19.01 41.63 13.13
C LYS A 57 19.44 40.18 12.96
N HIS A 58 20.60 39.80 13.49
CA HIS A 58 21.08 38.42 13.49
C HIS A 58 20.06 37.48 14.13
N LEU A 59 19.57 37.82 15.33
CA LEU A 59 18.56 37.05 16.06
C LEU A 59 17.22 36.98 15.31
N ARG A 60 16.84 38.02 14.58
CA ARG A 60 15.63 37.99 13.72
C ARG A 60 15.81 37.03 12.55
N ASP A 61 16.96 37.07 11.89
CA ASP A 61 17.27 36.17 10.77
C ASP A 61 17.34 34.71 11.24
N GLU A 62 17.96 34.47 12.40
CA GLU A 62 18.02 33.15 13.01
C GLU A 62 16.64 32.66 13.44
N ASN A 63 15.83 33.50 14.10
CA ASN A 63 14.45 33.15 14.44
C ASN A 63 13.61 32.85 13.19
N ALA A 64 13.79 33.59 12.09
CA ALA A 64 13.08 33.31 10.85
C ALA A 64 13.50 31.95 10.27
N ARG A 65 14.81 31.63 10.30
CA ARG A 65 15.33 30.32 9.86
C ARG A 65 14.82 29.19 10.75
N LEU A 66 14.89 29.34 12.08
CA LEU A 66 14.43 28.34 13.04
C LEU A 66 12.93 28.09 12.92
N LYS A 67 12.11 29.15 12.81
CA LYS A 67 10.67 29.00 12.59
C LYS A 67 10.37 28.21 11.33
N LYS A 68 11.12 28.45 10.25
CA LYS A 68 10.99 27.67 9.01
C LYS A 68 11.35 26.20 9.22
N PHE A 69 12.48 25.91 9.88
CA PHE A 69 12.88 24.54 10.19
C PHE A 69 11.87 23.80 11.08
N VAL A 70 11.34 24.46 12.11
CA VAL A 70 10.34 23.88 13.01
C VAL A 70 9.04 23.57 12.26
N ALA A 71 8.61 24.46 11.37
CA ALA A 71 7.45 24.22 10.52
C ALA A 71 7.67 23.02 9.60
N ASP A 72 8.84 22.93 8.96
CA ASP A 72 9.18 21.81 8.08
C ASP A 72 9.25 20.49 8.86
N LEU A 73 9.99 20.43 9.97
CA LEU A 73 10.13 19.21 10.77
C LEU A 73 8.81 18.77 11.40
N SER A 74 7.95 19.71 11.80
CA SER A 74 6.60 19.38 12.30
C SER A 74 5.76 18.69 11.23
N LEU A 75 5.80 19.20 10.00
CA LEU A 75 5.11 18.58 8.87
C LEU A 75 5.61 17.16 8.60
N ASP A 76 6.93 16.96 8.61
CA ASP A 76 7.55 15.64 8.40
C ASP A 76 7.17 14.65 9.50
N LYS A 77 7.14 15.12 10.76
CA LYS A 77 6.70 14.33 11.91
C LYS A 77 5.24 13.86 11.76
N ASP A 78 4.33 14.76 11.39
CA ASP A 78 2.91 14.43 11.22
C ASP A 78 2.71 13.42 10.09
N MET A 79 3.43 13.59 8.98
CA MET A 79 3.45 12.64 7.87
C MET A 79 3.89 11.25 8.33
N LEU A 80 5.03 11.14 9.02
CA LEU A 80 5.56 9.87 9.50
C LEU A 80 4.66 9.21 10.55
N GLN A 81 4.08 9.99 11.47
CA GLN A 81 3.12 9.46 12.44
C GLN A 81 1.87 8.89 11.75
N SER A 82 1.39 9.52 10.68
CA SER A 82 0.26 9.01 9.90
C SER A 82 0.57 7.65 9.24
N VAL A 83 1.83 7.42 8.85
CA VAL A 83 2.31 6.17 8.26
C VAL A 83 2.47 5.07 9.31
N ILE A 84 3.07 5.39 10.46
CA ILE A 84 3.27 4.45 11.57
C ILE A 84 1.92 3.88 12.04
N LYS A 85 0.88 4.72 12.11
CA LYS A 85 -0.49 4.27 12.45
C LYS A 85 -1.05 3.21 11.48
N LYS A 86 -0.52 3.12 10.25
CA LYS A 86 -1.08 2.29 9.16
C LYS A 86 -0.15 1.15 8.68
N LEU A 87 1.09 1.07 9.18
CA LEU A 87 2.14 0.07 8.89
C LEU A 87 1.99 -0.72 7.55
N PRO A 88 2.36 -0.12 6.40
CA PRO A 88 2.17 -0.74 5.09
C PRO A 88 3.30 -1.69 4.64
N ARG A 89 2.94 -2.76 3.90
CA ARG A 89 3.87 -3.56 3.06
C ARG A 89 4.42 -2.72 1.89
N LEU A 90 5.50 -3.14 1.24
CA LEU A 90 6.15 -2.41 0.11
C LEU A 90 5.20 -1.96 -1.02
N VAL A 91 4.24 -2.79 -1.44
CA VAL A 91 3.22 -2.40 -2.45
C VAL A 91 2.32 -1.29 -1.91
N ALA A 92 1.99 -1.35 -0.62
CA ALA A 92 1.24 -0.31 0.06
C ALA A 92 2.08 0.96 0.28
N ARG A 93 3.41 0.89 0.36
CA ARG A 93 4.27 2.10 0.44
C ARG A 93 4.11 3.02 -0.78
N ARG A 94 3.96 2.50 -2.01
CA ARG A 94 3.72 3.34 -3.20
C ARG A 94 2.36 4.03 -3.17
N ALA A 95 1.33 3.29 -2.76
CA ALA A 95 -0.01 3.86 -2.58
C ALA A 95 0.00 4.93 -1.48
N GLU A 96 0.80 4.70 -0.43
CA GLU A 96 0.96 5.61 0.69
C GLU A 96 1.67 6.91 0.32
N VAL A 97 2.72 6.85 -0.51
CA VAL A 97 3.34 8.07 -1.06
C VAL A 97 2.31 8.93 -1.78
N ARG A 98 1.40 8.33 -2.57
CA ARG A 98 0.32 9.08 -3.25
C ARG A 98 -0.64 9.73 -2.24
N ARG A 99 -1.08 8.97 -1.23
CA ARG A 99 -1.95 9.47 -0.15
C ARG A 99 -1.34 10.69 0.54
N LEU A 100 -0.07 10.59 0.93
CA LEU A 100 0.64 11.66 1.64
C LEU A 100 0.82 12.92 0.78
N LEU A 101 1.04 12.76 -0.53
CA LEU A 101 1.11 13.90 -1.45
C LEU A 101 -0.20 14.67 -1.51
N GLU A 102 -1.32 13.96 -1.57
CA GLU A 102 -2.66 14.55 -1.64
C GLU A 102 -3.08 15.19 -0.31
N GLU A 103 -2.82 14.50 0.81
CA GLU A 103 -3.24 14.92 2.16
C GLU A 103 -2.44 16.12 2.67
N PHE A 104 -1.10 16.09 2.52
CA PHE A 104 -0.21 17.12 3.07
C PHE A 104 0.23 18.16 2.03
N ARG A 105 -0.23 18.06 0.78
CA ARG A 105 0.16 18.93 -0.35
C ARG A 105 1.68 19.10 -0.48
N ALA A 106 2.42 18.04 -0.14
CA ALA A 106 3.87 18.04 -0.12
C ALA A 106 4.45 17.75 -1.51
N SER A 107 5.74 18.03 -1.72
CA SER A 107 6.42 17.69 -2.98
C SER A 107 6.77 16.19 -3.05
N GLU A 108 6.73 15.62 -4.25
CA GLU A 108 7.12 14.21 -4.51
C GLU A 108 8.50 13.87 -3.91
N ARG A 109 9.47 14.79 -4.05
CA ARG A 109 10.82 14.63 -3.48
C ARG A 109 10.79 14.42 -1.97
N ARG A 110 10.04 15.27 -1.26
CA ARG A 110 9.98 15.27 0.20
C ARG A 110 9.34 13.99 0.72
N VAL A 111 8.19 13.61 0.17
CA VAL A 111 7.47 12.40 0.58
C VAL A 111 8.25 11.13 0.26
N CYS A 112 8.84 11.04 -0.93
CA CYS A 112 9.68 9.89 -1.31
C CYS A 112 10.92 9.77 -0.42
N GLY A 113 11.55 10.90 -0.06
CA GLY A 113 12.66 10.93 0.88
C GLY A 113 12.27 10.45 2.28
N LEU A 114 11.14 10.93 2.81
CA LEU A 114 10.62 10.51 4.12
C LEU A 114 10.24 9.02 4.18
N MET A 115 9.68 8.49 3.09
CA MET A 115 9.21 7.10 3.01
C MET A 115 10.30 6.10 2.63
N ASP A 116 11.52 6.58 2.38
CA ASP A 116 12.63 5.80 1.83
C ASP A 116 12.21 5.02 0.56
N VAL A 117 11.53 5.72 -0.35
CA VAL A 117 11.08 5.18 -1.64
C VAL A 117 11.81 5.89 -2.76
N PRO A 118 12.62 5.20 -3.58
CA PRO A 118 13.24 5.82 -4.75
C PRO A 118 12.18 6.39 -5.70
N ARG A 119 12.35 7.64 -6.14
CA ARG A 119 11.40 8.29 -7.07
C ARG A 119 11.20 7.52 -8.37
N ILE A 120 12.24 6.84 -8.87
CA ILE A 120 12.14 5.97 -10.04
C ILE A 120 11.15 4.81 -9.80
N THR A 121 11.19 4.23 -8.61
CA THR A 121 10.29 3.16 -8.17
C THR A 121 8.86 3.67 -8.02
N TYR A 122 8.66 4.87 -7.47
CA TYR A 122 7.34 5.49 -7.37
C TYR A 122 6.75 5.83 -8.75
N ARG A 123 7.54 6.41 -9.65
CA ARG A 123 7.14 6.79 -11.01
C ARG A 123 6.95 5.60 -11.95
N TYR A 124 7.52 4.45 -11.61
CA TYR A 124 7.41 3.25 -12.43
C TYR A 124 5.95 2.84 -12.61
N GLN A 125 5.46 2.93 -13.84
CA GLN A 125 4.20 2.36 -14.28
C GLN A 125 4.51 1.08 -15.06
N SER A 126 3.87 -0.03 -14.70
CA SER A 126 4.07 -1.26 -15.45
C SER A 126 3.32 -1.17 -16.79
N CYS A 127 4.06 -0.95 -17.88
CA CYS A 127 3.53 -1.13 -19.23
C CYS A 127 3.39 -2.63 -19.46
N ARG A 128 2.14 -3.14 -19.45
CA ARG A 128 1.85 -4.55 -19.77
C ARG A 128 1.09 -4.58 -21.07
N ASP A 129 1.81 -4.87 -22.15
CA ASP A 129 1.16 -5.19 -23.41
C ASP A 129 0.82 -6.69 -23.43
N ASP A 130 -0.48 -6.96 -23.27
CA ASP A 130 -1.08 -8.28 -23.31
C ASP A 130 -2.13 -8.37 -24.43
N GLY A 131 -2.22 -7.37 -25.33
CA GLY A 131 -3.32 -7.25 -26.30
C GLY A 131 -3.47 -8.47 -27.20
N GLU A 132 -2.42 -8.77 -27.96
CA GLU A 132 -2.39 -9.91 -28.90
C GLU A 132 -2.63 -11.25 -28.18
N LEU A 133 -2.01 -11.44 -27.01
CA LEU A 133 -2.18 -12.65 -26.22
C LEU A 133 -3.62 -12.81 -25.70
N ARG A 134 -4.28 -11.70 -25.35
CA ARG A 134 -5.68 -11.70 -24.88
C ARG A 134 -6.62 -12.11 -26.01
N GLU A 135 -6.47 -11.50 -27.17
CA GLU A 135 -7.28 -11.81 -28.36
C GLU A 135 -7.12 -13.28 -28.74
N ARG A 136 -5.88 -13.77 -28.86
CA ARG A 136 -5.63 -15.16 -29.23
C ARG A 136 -6.15 -16.15 -28.19
N LEU A 137 -6.03 -15.84 -26.89
CA LEU A 137 -6.59 -16.68 -25.84
C LEU A 137 -8.12 -16.73 -25.87
N LEU A 138 -8.79 -15.63 -26.22
CA LEU A 138 -10.24 -15.60 -26.37
C LEU A 138 -10.71 -16.48 -27.54
N GLU A 139 -10.02 -16.42 -28.67
CA GLU A 139 -10.29 -17.29 -29.83
C GLU A 139 -10.17 -18.76 -29.46
N LEU A 140 -9.02 -19.18 -28.90
CA LEU A 140 -8.80 -20.57 -28.50
C LEU A 140 -9.79 -21.04 -27.42
N ALA A 141 -10.18 -20.15 -26.51
CA ALA A 141 -11.18 -20.47 -25.48
C ALA A 141 -12.60 -20.60 -26.06
N ARG A 142 -12.96 -19.83 -27.09
CA ARG A 142 -14.23 -19.99 -27.82
C ARG A 142 -14.28 -21.30 -28.59
N GLU A 143 -13.20 -21.65 -29.28
CA GLU A 143 -13.09 -22.93 -29.99
C GLU A 143 -13.12 -24.13 -29.03
N ARG A 144 -12.50 -24.00 -27.85
CA ARG A 144 -12.36 -25.08 -26.87
C ARG A 144 -12.79 -24.65 -25.46
N PRO A 145 -14.11 -24.50 -25.17
CA PRO A 145 -14.60 -23.94 -23.90
C PRO A 145 -14.26 -24.73 -22.63
N ARG A 146 -13.96 -26.03 -22.77
CA ARG A 146 -13.59 -26.90 -21.64
C ARG A 146 -12.12 -26.83 -21.28
N PHE A 147 -11.29 -26.14 -22.07
CA PHE A 147 -9.85 -26.13 -21.88
C PHE A 147 -9.44 -25.09 -20.84
N GLY A 148 -8.61 -25.53 -19.89
CA GLY A 148 -7.95 -24.65 -18.94
C GLY A 148 -6.69 -24.01 -19.52
N TYR A 149 -6.15 -22.99 -18.84
CA TYR A 149 -4.95 -22.26 -19.26
C TYR A 149 -3.75 -23.15 -19.63
N ARG A 150 -3.55 -24.30 -18.97
CA ARG A 150 -2.45 -25.24 -19.28
C ARG A 150 -2.59 -25.85 -20.67
N ARG A 151 -3.81 -26.21 -21.07
CA ARG A 151 -4.08 -26.77 -22.40
C ARG A 151 -3.98 -25.69 -23.48
N LEU A 152 -4.51 -24.50 -23.19
CA LEU A 152 -4.39 -23.36 -24.11
C LEU A 152 -2.93 -22.92 -24.28
N HIS A 153 -2.11 -22.97 -23.23
CA HIS A 153 -0.67 -22.69 -23.31
C HIS A 153 0.06 -23.63 -24.27
N ILE A 154 -0.28 -24.93 -24.29
CA ILE A 154 0.28 -25.89 -25.25
C ILE A 154 -0.14 -25.55 -26.69
N LEU A 155 -1.39 -25.11 -26.91
CA LEU A 155 -1.85 -24.69 -28.24
C LEU A 155 -1.11 -23.44 -28.71
N LEU A 156 -0.94 -22.45 -27.83
CA LEU A 156 -0.12 -21.26 -28.11
C LEU A 156 1.33 -21.63 -28.46
N GLN A 157 1.93 -22.59 -27.76
CA GLN A 157 3.28 -23.07 -28.09
C GLN A 157 3.37 -23.73 -29.46
N ARG A 158 2.32 -24.43 -29.89
CA ARG A 158 2.25 -25.05 -31.24
C ARG A 158 2.10 -24.00 -32.34
N GLU A 159 1.52 -22.85 -32.02
CA GLU A 159 1.42 -21.68 -32.90
C GLU A 159 2.67 -20.79 -32.85
N ALA A 160 3.78 -21.30 -32.30
CA ALA A 160 5.05 -20.58 -32.11
C ALA A 160 4.98 -19.34 -31.21
N VAL A 161 3.89 -19.15 -30.47
CA VAL A 161 3.74 -18.06 -29.49
C VAL A 161 4.50 -18.42 -28.21
N THR A 162 5.70 -17.85 -28.06
CA THR A 162 6.59 -18.15 -26.92
C THR A 162 6.22 -17.29 -25.71
N VAL A 163 5.24 -17.77 -24.94
CA VAL A 163 4.76 -17.09 -23.73
C VAL A 163 4.90 -17.99 -22.51
N ASN A 164 5.35 -17.42 -21.38
CA ASN A 164 5.43 -18.14 -20.12
C ASN A 164 4.02 -18.54 -19.62
N HIS A 165 3.84 -19.79 -19.17
CA HIS A 165 2.59 -20.31 -18.63
C HIS A 165 2.00 -19.45 -17.50
N LYS A 166 2.82 -18.74 -16.71
CA LYS A 166 2.36 -17.80 -15.68
C LYS A 166 1.65 -16.57 -16.28
N LYS A 167 2.16 -16.06 -17.42
CA LYS A 167 1.53 -14.94 -18.15
C LYS A 167 0.18 -15.39 -18.72
N VAL A 168 0.13 -16.57 -19.36
CA VAL A 168 -1.12 -17.17 -19.85
C VAL A 168 -2.13 -17.36 -18.74
N GLN A 169 -1.72 -17.94 -17.60
CA GLN A 169 -2.60 -18.14 -16.45
C GLN A 169 -3.19 -16.83 -15.92
N ARG A 170 -2.37 -15.78 -15.81
CA ARG A 170 -2.80 -14.46 -15.35
C ARG A 170 -3.84 -13.88 -16.32
N VAL A 171 -3.51 -13.80 -17.61
CA VAL A 171 -4.40 -13.23 -18.64
C VAL A 171 -5.70 -14.04 -18.72
N TYR A 172 -5.63 -15.37 -18.66
CA TYR A 172 -6.81 -16.24 -18.65
C TYR A 172 -7.74 -15.98 -17.44
N ARG A 173 -7.17 -15.70 -16.26
CA ARG A 173 -7.95 -15.31 -15.06
C ARG A 173 -8.55 -13.91 -15.21
N GLU A 174 -7.79 -12.94 -15.71
CA GLU A 174 -8.26 -11.57 -15.98
C GLU A 174 -9.41 -11.54 -16.98
N LEU A 175 -9.40 -12.42 -17.99
CA LEU A 175 -10.47 -12.59 -18.98
C LEU A 175 -11.68 -13.39 -18.46
N GLY A 176 -11.65 -13.88 -17.21
CA GLY A 176 -12.78 -14.61 -16.62
C GLY A 176 -13.02 -16.00 -17.22
N LEU A 177 -12.08 -16.56 -17.98
CA LEU A 177 -12.25 -17.83 -18.72
C LEU A 177 -12.22 -19.07 -17.82
N THR A 178 -12.18 -18.92 -16.49
CA THR A 178 -12.00 -20.03 -15.56
C THR A 178 -13.17 -21.02 -15.63
N VAL A 179 -12.90 -22.23 -16.12
CA VAL A 179 -13.89 -23.31 -16.20
C VAL A 179 -14.42 -23.64 -14.80
N LYS A 180 -15.72 -23.43 -14.58
CA LYS A 180 -16.40 -23.80 -13.33
C LYS A 180 -16.36 -25.31 -13.16
N ARG A 181 -15.84 -25.79 -12.02
CA ARG A 181 -15.93 -27.21 -11.66
C ARG A 181 -17.34 -27.51 -11.18
N THR A 182 -18.08 -28.33 -11.91
CA THR A 182 -19.38 -28.82 -11.43
C THR A 182 -19.16 -29.74 -10.23
N ARG A 183 -19.64 -29.37 -9.05
CA ARG A 183 -19.66 -30.29 -7.91
C ARG A 183 -20.64 -31.42 -8.21
N ARG A 184 -20.21 -32.68 -8.04
CA ARG A 184 -21.12 -33.82 -8.07
C ARG A 184 -22.11 -33.67 -6.91
N LYS A 185 -23.42 -33.60 -7.19
CA LYS A 185 -24.45 -33.59 -6.15
C LYS A 185 -24.28 -34.85 -5.31
N ARG A 186 -23.98 -34.70 -4.02
CA ARG A 186 -23.98 -35.81 -3.06
C ARG A 186 -25.44 -36.11 -2.75
N LEU A 187 -25.88 -37.34 -3.03
CA LEU A 187 -27.19 -37.81 -2.60
C LEU A 187 -27.16 -37.94 -1.07
N GLU A 188 -27.83 -37.04 -0.37
CA GLU A 188 -28.10 -37.19 1.05
C GLU A 188 -29.19 -38.25 1.20
N ARG A 189 -28.79 -39.47 1.58
CA ARG A 189 -29.73 -40.50 1.98
C ARG A 189 -30.09 -40.23 3.43
N LEU A 190 -31.34 -39.84 3.70
CA LEU A 190 -31.88 -39.84 5.05
C LEU A 190 -31.78 -41.28 5.58
N LEU A 191 -30.91 -41.50 6.57
CA LEU A 191 -30.83 -42.78 7.25
C LEU A 191 -32.15 -42.99 7.99
N ARG A 192 -32.96 -43.95 7.54
CA ARG A 192 -34.10 -44.40 8.33
C ARG A 192 -33.55 -45.07 9.61
N PRO A 193 -34.10 -44.78 10.80
CA PRO A 193 -33.69 -45.48 12.01
C PRO A 193 -33.95 -46.98 11.83
N ARG A 194 -32.96 -47.82 12.15
CA ARG A 194 -33.12 -49.28 12.07
C ARG A 194 -34.09 -49.73 13.17
N PRO A 195 -35.00 -50.68 12.90
CA PRO A 195 -35.88 -51.24 13.92
C PRO A 195 -35.06 -51.95 15.00
N VAL A 196 -35.57 -51.95 16.24
CA VAL A 196 -34.97 -52.72 17.34
C VAL A 196 -35.40 -54.18 17.19
N LEU A 197 -34.43 -55.08 17.13
CA LEU A 197 -34.67 -56.52 17.03
C LEU A 197 -34.99 -57.11 18.42
N THR A 198 -36.07 -57.87 18.53
CA THR A 198 -36.59 -58.43 19.79
C THR A 198 -36.45 -59.94 19.89
N ALA A 199 -36.24 -60.65 18.78
CA ALA A 199 -36.06 -62.10 18.75
C ALA A 199 -35.09 -62.52 17.64
N PRO A 200 -34.44 -63.69 17.76
CA PRO A 200 -33.65 -64.25 16.68
C PRO A 200 -34.48 -64.45 15.41
N GLY A 201 -33.83 -64.37 14.26
CA GLY A 201 -34.45 -64.62 12.95
C GLY A 201 -35.19 -63.43 12.33
N GLN A 202 -35.26 -62.27 13.00
CA GLN A 202 -36.00 -61.09 12.52
C GLN A 202 -35.28 -60.29 11.42
N GLU A 203 -33.95 -60.21 11.45
CA GLU A 203 -33.16 -59.55 10.40
C GLU A 203 -31.86 -60.31 10.18
N TRP A 204 -31.63 -60.75 8.93
CA TRP A 204 -30.42 -61.44 8.53
C TRP A 204 -29.58 -60.50 7.68
N SER A 205 -28.34 -60.29 8.10
CA SER A 205 -27.33 -59.61 7.30
C SER A 205 -26.63 -60.66 6.44
N ILE A 206 -26.83 -60.56 5.13
CA ILE A 206 -26.33 -61.53 4.15
C ILE A 206 -25.35 -60.84 3.21
N ASP A 207 -24.18 -61.43 3.04
CA ASP A 207 -23.09 -60.97 2.18
C ASP A 207 -22.53 -62.14 1.35
N PHE A 208 -22.08 -61.84 0.13
CA PHE A 208 -21.31 -62.76 -0.70
C PHE A 208 -19.88 -62.24 -0.86
N ALA A 209 -18.94 -62.98 -0.29
CA ALA A 209 -17.53 -62.84 -0.64
C ALA A 209 -17.21 -63.75 -1.83
N SER A 210 -16.38 -63.29 -2.76
CA SER A 210 -15.87 -64.12 -3.85
C SER A 210 -14.37 -64.01 -3.93
N ASP A 211 -13.70 -65.13 -4.14
CA ASP A 211 -12.25 -65.17 -4.28
C ASP A 211 -11.84 -66.25 -5.30
N VAL A 212 -10.56 -66.28 -5.65
CA VAL A 212 -9.96 -67.25 -6.57
C VAL A 212 -8.80 -67.95 -5.89
N THR A 213 -8.81 -69.29 -5.89
CA THR A 213 -7.71 -70.06 -5.31
C THR A 213 -6.44 -69.98 -6.16
N ALA A 214 -5.30 -70.39 -5.59
CA ALA A 214 -4.04 -70.52 -6.34
C ALA A 214 -4.16 -71.44 -7.58
N GLY A 215 -5.12 -72.38 -7.58
CA GLY A 215 -5.45 -73.23 -8.72
C GLY A 215 -6.41 -72.61 -9.74
N SER A 216 -6.65 -71.30 -9.70
CA SER A 216 -7.61 -70.58 -10.58
C SER A 216 -9.07 -71.02 -10.46
N GLN A 217 -9.45 -71.71 -9.38
CA GLN A 217 -10.83 -72.07 -9.09
C GLN A 217 -11.53 -70.90 -8.38
N ARG A 218 -12.70 -70.49 -8.88
CA ARG A 218 -13.51 -69.45 -8.24
C ARG A 218 -14.29 -70.03 -7.07
N ILE A 219 -14.19 -69.40 -5.90
CA ILE A 219 -14.99 -69.72 -4.72
C ILE A 219 -15.91 -68.55 -4.42
N ARG A 220 -17.13 -68.85 -3.98
CA ARG A 220 -18.06 -67.87 -3.40
C ARG A 220 -18.45 -68.35 -2.02
N VAL A 221 -18.35 -67.47 -1.04
CA VAL A 221 -18.71 -67.72 0.34
C VAL A 221 -19.92 -66.85 0.66
N LEU A 222 -21.00 -67.50 1.08
CA LEU A 222 -22.18 -66.81 1.61
C LEU A 222 -22.01 -66.66 3.12
N SER A 223 -21.93 -65.42 3.58
CA SER A 223 -21.96 -65.07 4.99
C SER A 223 -23.38 -64.67 5.36
N ALA A 224 -24.00 -65.43 6.26
CA ALA A 224 -25.33 -65.12 6.79
C ALA A 224 -25.22 -64.95 8.31
N ILE A 225 -25.50 -63.74 8.80
CA ILE A 225 -25.39 -63.38 10.21
C ILE A 225 -26.75 -62.90 10.69
N ASP A 226 -27.25 -63.48 11.78
CA ASP A 226 -28.40 -62.93 12.50
C ASP A 226 -28.00 -61.59 13.14
N SER A 227 -28.75 -60.53 12.82
CA SER A 227 -28.42 -59.17 13.23
C SER A 227 -28.76 -58.88 14.70
N LEU A 228 -29.37 -59.84 15.42
CA LEU A 228 -29.63 -59.72 16.86
C LEU A 228 -28.32 -59.65 17.66
N PRO A 229 -28.11 -58.62 18.51
CA PRO A 229 -26.91 -58.52 19.34
C PRO A 229 -26.74 -59.74 20.26
N SER A 230 -25.53 -60.26 20.35
CA SER A 230 -25.19 -61.46 21.15
C SER A 230 -25.46 -61.34 22.66
N ARG A 231 -25.80 -60.14 23.16
CA ARG A 231 -26.23 -59.89 24.56
C ARG A 231 -27.72 -60.16 24.80
N ALA A 232 -28.52 -60.31 23.74
CA ALA A 232 -29.96 -60.54 23.81
C ALA A 232 -30.35 -62.01 23.62
N TRP A 233 -29.37 -62.92 23.55
CA TRP A 233 -29.63 -64.35 23.44
C TRP A 233 -30.04 -64.91 24.81
N PRO A 234 -31.20 -65.59 24.93
CA PRO A 234 -31.72 -66.08 26.20
C PRO A 234 -30.96 -67.31 26.77
N TRP A 235 -29.86 -67.73 26.12
CA TRP A 235 -29.10 -68.94 26.46
C TRP A 235 -27.64 -68.65 26.88
N LYS A 236 -27.36 -67.44 27.36
CA LYS A 236 -26.09 -67.06 28.00
C LYS A 236 -26.28 -66.74 29.47
#